data_AF-A0A7S4JD67-F1
#
_entry.id   AF-A0A7S4JD67-F1
#
_cell.length_a   1.000
_cell.length_b   1.000
_cell.length_c   1.000
_cell.angle_alpha   90.00
_cell.angle_beta   90.00
_cell.angle_gamma   90.00
#
_symmetry.space_group_name_H-M   'P 1'
#
loop_
_entity.id
_entity.type
_entity.pdbx_description
1 polymer ?
#
loop_
_entity_poly.entity_id
_entity_poly.type
_entity_poly.pdbx_seq_one_letter_code
_entity_poly.pdbx_strand_id
1 'polypeptide(L)'
;MQSAELFLDTSGLKHILEQIYVGCCREKPDKLCPYVVEFLSDNYAKSAKQSVAQRSNHDAGTWKPMKNFVPLNKLQLEQYLDDLGMRPLLERITEKAVRLRPSNVVALAVDVACGTDDTYMDESEARAAQALQARQRGNTARKEKKQQQAAATKVQASARGRRSRKQKGPSQPAIAEEGGAVAAAPSETVEISVGS
;
A
#
# COMPACT_ATOMS: atom_id res chain seq x y z
N MET A 1 14.82 3.30 9.03
CA MET A 1 13.59 2.67 9.54
C MET A 1 13.55 2.87 11.04
N GLN A 2 12.40 3.18 11.66
CA GLN A 2 12.31 3.17 13.13
C GLN A 2 12.44 1.73 13.63
N SER A 3 13.20 1.52 14.71
CA SER A 3 13.35 0.21 15.38
C SER A 3 11.99 -0.38 15.77
N ALA A 4 11.90 -1.71 15.82
CA ALA A 4 10.69 -2.41 16.27
C ALA A 4 10.39 -2.07 17.74
N GLU A 5 11.41 -2.02 18.60
CA GLU A 5 11.28 -1.66 20.02
C GLU A 5 10.67 -0.27 20.20
N LEU A 6 11.19 0.73 19.46
CA LEU A 6 10.67 2.10 19.49
C LEU A 6 9.18 2.16 19.08
N PHE A 7 8.74 1.31 18.15
CA PHE A 7 7.32 1.22 17.81
C PHE A 7 6.49 0.57 18.93
N LEU A 8 6.97 -0.49 19.58
CA LEU A 8 6.27 -1.15 20.68
C LEU A 8 6.10 -0.23 21.90
N ASP A 9 7.10 0.59 22.21
CA ASP A 9 7.03 1.57 23.28
C ASP A 9 6.12 2.76 22.91
N THR A 10 6.30 3.36 21.73
CA THR A 10 5.50 4.54 21.32
C THR A 10 4.04 4.23 21.01
N SER A 11 3.70 3.00 20.60
CA SER A 11 2.31 2.56 20.42
C SER A 11 1.61 2.17 21.73
N GLY A 12 2.35 2.07 22.84
CA GLY A 12 1.84 1.58 24.12
C GLY A 12 1.51 0.08 24.14
N LEU A 13 1.80 -0.66 23.07
CA LEU A 13 1.43 -2.08 22.97
C LEU A 13 2.03 -2.90 24.11
N LYS A 14 3.30 -2.67 24.45
CA LYS A 14 3.97 -3.37 25.56
C LYS A 14 3.16 -3.29 26.86
N HIS A 15 2.71 -2.08 27.22
CA HIS A 15 1.89 -1.85 28.41
C HIS A 15 0.54 -2.58 28.32
N ILE A 16 -0.11 -2.58 27.15
CA ILE A 16 -1.38 -3.31 26.94
C ILE A 16 -1.20 -4.82 27.16
N LEU A 17 -0.14 -5.42 26.60
CA LEU A 17 0.16 -6.85 26.76
C LEU A 17 0.50 -7.21 28.22
N GLU A 18 1.26 -6.36 28.92
CA GLU A 18 1.54 -6.50 30.35
C GLU A 18 0.25 -6.46 31.19
N GLN A 19 -0.67 -5.53 30.91
CA GLN A 19 -1.95 -5.44 31.62
C GLN A 19 -2.83 -6.68 31.38
N ILE A 20 -2.90 -7.18 30.14
CA ILE A 20 -3.61 -8.44 29.82
C ILE A 20 -3.00 -9.61 30.60
N TYR A 21 -1.68 -9.70 30.68
CA TYR A 21 -0.98 -10.76 31.43
C TYR A 21 -1.27 -10.72 32.93
N VAL A 22 -1.19 -9.54 33.54
CA VAL A 22 -1.53 -9.34 34.97
C VAL A 22 -3.01 -9.64 35.23
N GLY A 23 -3.89 -9.22 34.33
CA GLY A 23 -5.32 -9.52 34.35
C GLY A 23 -5.62 -11.02 34.34
N CYS A 24 -5.03 -11.77 33.39
CA CYS A 24 -5.18 -13.23 33.31
C CYS A 24 -4.71 -13.92 34.60
N CYS A 25 -3.58 -13.50 35.18
CA CYS A 25 -3.08 -14.05 36.44
C CYS A 25 -4.01 -13.78 37.64
N ARG A 26 -4.68 -12.62 37.65
CA ARG A 26 -5.57 -12.16 38.73
C ARG A 26 -6.95 -12.79 38.65
N GLU A 27 -7.58 -12.73 37.48
CA GLU A 27 -8.99 -13.09 37.26
C GLU A 27 -9.17 -14.55 36.85
N LYS A 28 -8.10 -15.16 36.33
CA LYS A 28 -8.00 -16.58 35.98
C LYS A 28 -9.12 -17.03 35.03
N PRO A 29 -9.24 -16.41 33.84
CA PRO A 29 -10.25 -16.82 32.87
C PRO A 29 -10.09 -18.29 32.47
N ASP A 30 -11.22 -18.96 32.22
CA ASP A 30 -11.29 -20.28 31.58
C ASP A 30 -10.95 -20.24 30.09
N LYS A 31 -11.05 -19.07 29.45
CA LYS A 31 -10.79 -18.85 28.01
C LYS A 31 -10.15 -17.50 27.75
N LEU A 32 -9.06 -17.50 26.98
CA LEU A 32 -8.26 -16.31 26.77
C LEU A 32 -8.91 -15.27 25.85
N CYS A 33 -9.26 -15.66 24.61
CA CYS A 33 -9.74 -14.72 23.60
C CYS A 33 -10.94 -13.87 24.08
N PRO A 34 -12.04 -14.45 24.60
CA PRO A 34 -13.14 -13.65 25.12
C PRO A 34 -12.76 -12.77 26.32
N TYR A 35 -11.87 -13.22 27.21
CA TYR A 35 -11.33 -12.37 28.28
C TYR A 35 -10.58 -11.15 27.72
N VAL A 36 -9.70 -11.36 26.73
CA VAL A 36 -8.93 -10.28 26.10
C VAL A 36 -9.84 -9.27 25.40
N VAL A 37 -10.89 -9.74 24.70
CA VAL A 37 -11.84 -8.87 24.00
C VAL A 37 -12.66 -8.04 25.00
N GLU A 38 -13.15 -8.64 26.09
CA GLU A 38 -13.87 -7.92 27.14
C GLU A 38 -12.95 -6.91 27.86
N PHE A 39 -11.78 -7.36 28.31
CA PHE A 39 -10.76 -6.52 28.95
C PHE A 39 -10.39 -5.30 28.11
N LEU A 40 -10.14 -5.48 26.81
CA LEU A 40 -9.81 -4.38 25.91
C LEU A 40 -11.02 -3.48 25.61
N SER A 41 -12.23 -4.03 25.61
CA SER A 41 -13.45 -3.24 25.42
C SER A 41 -13.76 -2.35 26.62
N ASP A 42 -13.50 -2.83 27.84
CA ASP A 42 -13.73 -2.05 29.07
C ASP A 42 -12.65 -0.99 29.28
N ASN A 43 -11.38 -1.36 29.15
CA ASN A 43 -10.25 -0.44 29.42
C ASN A 43 -9.98 0.53 28.24
N TYR A 44 -10.32 0.14 27.01
CA TYR A 44 -9.96 0.89 25.79
C TYR A 44 -11.14 1.03 24.80
N ALA A 45 -12.36 1.16 25.30
CA ALA A 45 -13.63 1.15 24.55
C ALA A 45 -13.63 1.88 23.20
N LYS A 46 -13.07 3.09 23.12
CA LYS A 46 -13.02 3.88 21.87
C LYS A 46 -12.11 3.26 20.81
N SER A 47 -11.02 2.62 21.23
CA SER A 47 -10.02 2.01 20.36
C SER A 47 -10.44 0.59 19.98
N ALA A 48 -11.00 -0.19 20.92
CA ALA A 48 -11.50 -1.54 20.68
C ALA A 48 -12.63 -1.58 19.64
N LYS A 49 -13.59 -0.65 19.70
CA LYS A 49 -14.71 -0.53 18.74
C LYS A 49 -14.30 -0.26 17.29
N GLN A 50 -13.03 0.01 17.00
CA GLN A 50 -12.52 0.23 15.64
C GLN A 50 -12.05 -1.06 14.97
N SER A 51 -11.97 -2.19 15.69
CA SER A 51 -11.57 -3.49 15.12
C SER A 51 -12.52 -3.92 14.00
N VAL A 52 -12.05 -4.80 13.12
CA VAL A 52 -12.92 -5.44 12.12
C VAL A 52 -13.97 -6.31 12.82
N ALA A 53 -13.58 -7.10 13.82
CA ALA A 53 -14.45 -7.97 14.60
C ALA A 53 -15.66 -7.24 15.21
N GLN A 54 -15.43 -6.09 15.85
CA GLN A 54 -16.52 -5.29 16.46
C GLN A 54 -17.44 -4.65 15.41
N ARG A 55 -16.96 -4.44 14.18
CA ARG A 55 -17.77 -3.92 13.06
C ARG A 55 -18.51 -5.02 12.29
N SER A 56 -17.99 -6.26 12.30
CA SER A 56 -18.62 -7.44 11.68
C SER A 56 -19.46 -8.28 12.65
N ASN A 57 -19.59 -7.85 13.91
CA ASN A 57 -20.21 -8.61 15.01
C ASN A 57 -19.60 -10.01 15.20
N HIS A 58 -18.28 -10.14 15.03
CA HIS A 58 -17.59 -11.39 15.29
C HIS A 58 -17.46 -11.61 16.80
N ASP A 59 -18.08 -12.69 17.30
CA ASP A 59 -18.02 -13.06 18.71
C ASP A 59 -16.70 -13.79 19.02
N ALA A 60 -16.15 -13.56 20.23
CA ALA A 60 -15.07 -14.36 20.81
C ALA A 60 -15.59 -15.39 21.83
N GLY A 61 -16.90 -15.37 22.10
CA GLY A 61 -17.60 -16.17 23.08
C GLY A 61 -17.63 -15.49 24.45
N THR A 62 -17.89 -16.29 25.49
CA THR A 62 -17.89 -15.85 26.89
C THR A 62 -16.82 -16.60 27.69
N TRP A 63 -16.17 -15.88 28.60
CA TRP A 63 -15.25 -16.41 29.61
C TRP A 63 -15.91 -16.41 31.00
N LYS A 64 -15.31 -17.11 31.95
CA LYS A 64 -15.67 -17.14 33.37
C LYS A 64 -14.42 -17.24 34.26
N PRO A 65 -14.38 -16.60 35.43
CA PRO A 65 -13.25 -16.72 36.36
C PRO A 65 -13.22 -18.09 37.04
N MET A 66 -12.07 -18.76 37.01
CA MET A 66 -11.85 -20.08 37.61
C MET A 66 -11.63 -19.98 39.13
N LYS A 67 -12.74 -19.94 39.87
CA LYS A 67 -12.75 -19.82 41.35
C LYS A 67 -12.02 -20.95 42.08
N ASN A 68 -11.96 -22.15 41.49
CA ASN A 68 -11.35 -23.34 42.08
C ASN A 68 -9.83 -23.42 41.83
N PHE A 69 -9.27 -22.53 40.99
CA PHE A 69 -7.85 -22.53 40.67
C PHE A 69 -7.08 -21.56 41.58
N VAL A 70 -6.27 -22.11 42.48
CA VAL A 70 -5.30 -21.34 43.28
C VAL A 70 -3.92 -21.95 42.98
N PRO A 71 -3.09 -21.32 42.12
CA PRO A 71 -1.76 -21.83 41.84
C PRO A 71 -0.92 -21.78 43.12
N LEU A 72 -0.54 -22.95 43.63
CA LEU A 72 0.23 -23.11 44.87
C LEU A 72 1.72 -22.86 44.65
N ASN A 73 2.17 -22.92 43.40
CA ASN A 73 3.56 -22.70 43.01
C ASN A 73 3.64 -22.08 41.61
N LYS A 74 4.84 -21.61 41.25
CA LYS A 74 5.12 -20.99 39.95
C LYS A 74 4.84 -21.93 38.77
N LEU A 75 5.18 -23.21 38.89
CA LEU A 75 5.00 -24.21 37.82
C LEU A 75 3.52 -24.38 37.43
N GLN A 76 2.62 -24.43 38.40
CA GLN A 76 1.17 -24.50 38.15
C GLN A 76 0.64 -23.24 37.46
N LEU A 77 1.20 -22.06 37.76
CA LEU A 77 0.84 -20.82 37.07
C LEU A 77 1.34 -20.82 35.62
N GLU A 78 2.57 -21.29 35.37
CA GLU A 78 3.13 -21.42 34.02
C GLU A 78 2.32 -22.43 33.18
N GLN A 79 2.03 -23.63 33.73
CA GLN A 79 1.18 -24.63 33.09
C GLN A 79 -0.21 -24.07 32.74
N TYR A 80 -0.86 -23.37 33.67
CA TYR A 80 -2.15 -22.71 33.40
C TYR A 80 -2.07 -21.69 32.25
N LEU A 81 -1.02 -20.86 32.19
CA LEU A 81 -0.87 -19.85 31.14
C LEU A 81 -0.55 -20.48 29.78
N ASP A 82 0.15 -21.61 29.75
CA ASP A 82 0.39 -22.39 28.53
C ASP A 82 -0.88 -23.11 28.06
N ASP A 83 -1.62 -23.76 28.95
CA ASP A 83 -2.93 -24.41 28.67
C ASP A 83 -3.97 -23.39 28.17
N LEU A 84 -3.95 -22.17 28.72
CA LEU A 84 -4.79 -21.03 28.31
C LEU A 84 -4.40 -20.49 26.91
N GLY A 85 -3.23 -20.84 26.38
CA GLY A 85 -2.71 -20.33 25.10
C GLY A 85 -2.18 -18.90 25.17
N MET A 86 -1.69 -18.45 26.33
CA MET A 86 -1.29 -17.06 26.55
C MET A 86 -0.13 -16.63 25.66
N ARG A 87 0.93 -17.44 25.64
CA ARG A 87 2.13 -17.20 24.82
C ARG A 87 1.81 -17.03 23.33
N PRO A 88 1.18 -18.00 22.62
CA PRO A 88 0.96 -17.88 21.19
C PRO A 88 0.04 -16.70 20.81
N LEU A 89 -0.91 -16.31 21.67
CA LEU A 89 -1.72 -15.11 21.40
C LEU A 89 -0.89 -13.83 21.48
N LEU A 90 -0.10 -13.64 22.55
CA LEU A 90 0.74 -12.45 22.73
C LEU A 90 1.81 -12.35 21.64
N GLU A 91 2.41 -13.47 21.25
CA GLU A 91 3.38 -13.55 20.14
C GLU A 91 2.72 -13.15 18.81
N ARG A 92 1.53 -13.67 18.47
CA ARG A 92 0.77 -13.30 17.26
C ARG A 92 0.39 -11.82 17.22
N ILE A 93 -0.07 -11.25 18.34
CA ILE A 93 -0.37 -9.81 18.44
C ILE A 93 0.89 -8.99 18.19
N THR A 94 2.01 -9.36 18.82
CA THR A 94 3.29 -8.64 18.70
C THR A 94 3.84 -8.71 17.28
N GLU A 95 3.85 -9.90 16.66
CA GLU A 95 4.31 -10.09 15.28
C GLU A 95 3.49 -9.22 14.30
N LYS A 96 2.16 -9.33 14.33
CA LYS A 96 1.31 -8.53 13.43
C LYS A 96 1.41 -7.04 13.72
N ALA A 97 1.59 -6.61 14.97
CA ALA A 97 1.78 -5.19 15.29
C ALA A 97 3.10 -4.65 14.73
N VAL A 98 4.22 -5.37 14.88
CA VAL A 98 5.53 -4.97 14.32
C VAL A 98 5.53 -4.97 12.79
N ARG A 99 4.84 -5.94 12.18
CA ARG A 99 4.73 -6.11 10.72
C ARG A 99 3.82 -5.07 10.07
N LEU A 100 2.62 -4.86 10.61
CA LEU A 100 1.59 -3.98 10.02
C LEU A 100 1.71 -2.53 10.49
N ARG A 101 2.31 -2.29 11.67
CA ARG A 101 2.41 -0.98 12.33
C ARG A 101 1.08 -0.21 12.33
N PRO A 102 0.00 -0.80 12.86
CA PRO A 102 -1.32 -0.15 12.84
C PRO A 102 -1.30 1.14 13.67
N SER A 103 -2.10 2.12 13.26
CA SER A 103 -2.35 3.34 14.04
C SER A 103 -3.11 3.09 15.35
N ASN A 104 -3.79 1.94 15.46
CA ASN A 104 -4.54 1.51 16.63
C ASN A 104 -4.20 0.04 16.93
N VAL A 105 -3.25 -0.18 17.86
CA VAL A 105 -2.82 -1.51 18.29
C VAL A 105 -3.86 -2.26 19.11
N VAL A 106 -4.79 -1.56 19.78
CA VAL A 106 -5.91 -2.17 20.52
C VAL A 106 -6.89 -2.84 19.56
N ALA A 107 -7.26 -2.15 18.47
CA ALA A 107 -8.13 -2.71 17.44
C ALA A 107 -7.52 -3.99 16.83
N LEU A 108 -6.21 -3.96 16.52
CA LEU A 108 -5.50 -5.14 16.05
C LEU A 108 -5.52 -6.27 17.10
N ALA A 109 -5.27 -5.98 18.38
CA ALA A 109 -5.29 -7.00 19.43
C ALA A 109 -6.66 -7.68 19.58
N VAL A 110 -7.75 -6.92 19.46
CA VAL A 110 -9.13 -7.46 19.39
C VAL A 110 -9.33 -8.31 18.13
N ASP A 111 -8.88 -7.84 16.96
CA ASP A 111 -8.98 -8.60 15.72
C ASP A 111 -8.20 -9.92 15.76
N VAL A 112 -7.01 -9.93 16.38
CA VAL A 112 -6.20 -11.15 16.57
C VAL A 112 -6.88 -12.11 17.55
N ALA A 113 -7.47 -11.61 18.64
CA ALA A 113 -8.20 -12.45 19.60
C ALA A 113 -9.48 -13.06 18.99
N CYS A 114 -10.16 -12.33 18.11
CA CYS A 114 -11.32 -12.82 17.35
C CYS A 114 -10.96 -13.69 16.13
N GLY A 115 -9.69 -13.72 15.70
CA GLY A 115 -9.25 -14.40 14.48
C GLY A 115 -9.63 -13.69 13.16
N THR A 116 -9.98 -12.40 13.21
CA THR A 116 -10.31 -11.55 12.05
C THR A 116 -9.10 -10.81 11.50
N ASP A 117 -7.92 -10.96 12.11
CA ASP A 117 -6.65 -10.29 11.79
C ASP A 117 -6.05 -10.64 10.43
N ASP A 118 -6.59 -11.60 9.70
CA ASP A 118 -6.21 -11.88 8.30
C ASP A 118 -6.88 -10.93 7.30
N THR A 119 -8.03 -10.33 7.66
CA THR A 119 -8.70 -9.30 6.82
C THR A 119 -7.86 -8.04 6.63
N TYR A 120 -6.90 -7.77 7.53
CA TYR A 120 -5.99 -6.63 7.46
C TYR A 120 -5.03 -6.67 6.25
N MET A 121 -4.70 -7.85 5.74
CA MET A 121 -3.86 -7.98 4.55
C MET A 121 -4.66 -7.64 3.29
N ASP A 122 -5.86 -8.21 3.16
CA ASP A 122 -6.68 -8.12 1.96
C ASP A 122 -7.12 -6.68 1.65
N GLU A 123 -7.64 -5.93 2.64
CA GLU A 123 -8.13 -4.57 2.37
C GLU A 123 -7.00 -3.57 2.06
N SER A 124 -5.83 -3.75 2.68
CA SER A 124 -4.62 -2.94 2.42
C SER A 124 -4.08 -3.17 1.01
N GLU A 125 -3.88 -4.43 0.63
CA GLU A 125 -3.33 -4.81 -0.67
C GLU A 125 -4.33 -4.53 -1.80
N ALA A 126 -5.63 -4.79 -1.60
CA ALA A 126 -6.68 -4.44 -2.54
C ALA A 126 -6.75 -2.94 -2.79
N ARG A 127 -6.70 -2.09 -1.75
CA ARG A 127 -6.67 -0.62 -1.92
C ARG A 127 -5.40 -0.14 -2.63
N ALA A 128 -4.25 -0.73 -2.33
CA ALA A 128 -2.99 -0.41 -3.03
C ALA A 128 -3.05 -0.81 -4.51
N ALA A 129 -3.57 -1.99 -4.83
CA ALA A 129 -3.77 -2.47 -6.20
C ALA A 129 -4.76 -1.59 -6.97
N GLN A 130 -5.91 -1.22 -6.37
CA GLN A 130 -6.88 -0.31 -6.96
C GLN A 130 -6.26 1.08 -7.24
N ALA A 131 -5.49 1.63 -6.31
CA ALA A 131 -4.79 2.91 -6.49
C ALA A 131 -3.75 2.86 -7.62
N LEU A 132 -3.01 1.74 -7.74
CA LEU A 132 -2.06 1.52 -8.83
C LEU A 132 -2.78 1.41 -10.19
N GLN A 133 -3.86 0.63 -10.27
CA GLN A 133 -4.68 0.50 -11.48
C GLN A 133 -5.28 1.85 -11.91
N ALA A 134 -5.81 2.64 -10.96
CA ALA A 134 -6.34 3.98 -11.24
C ALA A 134 -5.26 4.92 -11.80
N ARG A 135 -4.04 4.90 -11.22
CA ARG A 135 -2.88 5.65 -11.74
C ARG A 135 -2.47 5.21 -13.14
N GLN A 136 -2.43 3.91 -13.41
CA GLN A 136 -2.09 3.38 -14.74
C GLN A 136 -3.12 3.81 -15.80
N ARG A 137 -4.42 3.63 -15.53
CA ARG A 137 -5.53 4.08 -16.41
C ARG A 137 -5.48 5.58 -16.68
N GLY A 138 -5.18 6.39 -15.66
CA GLY A 138 -4.98 7.84 -15.83
C GLY A 138 -3.76 8.19 -16.69
N ASN A 139 -2.68 7.42 -16.59
CA ASN A 139 -1.46 7.64 -17.38
C ASN A 139 -1.61 7.25 -18.85
N THR A 140 -2.29 6.12 -19.15
CA THR A 140 -2.58 5.72 -20.54
C THR A 140 -3.47 6.74 -21.23
N ALA A 141 -4.59 7.11 -20.61
CA ALA A 141 -5.51 8.13 -21.16
C ALA A 141 -4.83 9.49 -21.42
N ARG A 142 -3.94 9.94 -20.52
CA ARG A 142 -3.15 11.16 -20.74
C ARG A 142 -2.16 11.03 -21.90
N LYS A 143 -1.50 9.88 -22.04
CA LYS A 143 -0.55 9.59 -23.13
C LYS A 143 -1.26 9.56 -24.49
N GLU A 144 -2.38 8.86 -24.58
CA GLU A 144 -3.23 8.77 -25.77
C GLU A 144 -3.77 10.14 -26.19
N LYS A 145 -4.34 10.91 -25.25
CA LYS A 145 -4.81 12.28 -25.52
C LYS A 145 -3.71 13.18 -26.09
N LYS A 146 -2.49 13.11 -25.53
CA LYS A 146 -1.34 13.89 -26.01
C LYS A 146 -0.92 13.45 -27.42
N GLN A 147 -0.93 12.14 -27.71
CA GLN A 147 -0.63 11.60 -29.05
C GLN A 147 -1.69 12.02 -30.08
N GLN A 148 -2.98 11.92 -29.75
CA GLN A 148 -4.08 12.35 -30.62
C GLN A 148 -4.01 13.85 -30.93
N GLN A 149 -3.75 14.69 -29.92
CA GLN A 149 -3.57 16.13 -30.11
C GLN A 149 -2.38 16.46 -31.02
N ALA A 150 -1.24 15.79 -30.84
CA ALA A 150 -0.07 15.97 -31.70
C ALA A 150 -0.35 15.53 -33.16
N ALA A 151 -1.03 14.39 -33.34
CA ALA A 151 -1.43 13.89 -34.65
C ALA A 151 -2.41 14.85 -35.36
N ALA A 152 -3.47 15.29 -34.66
CA ALA A 152 -4.44 16.25 -35.18
C ALA A 152 -3.77 17.57 -35.59
N THR A 153 -2.86 18.10 -34.76
CA THR A 153 -2.09 19.31 -35.07
C THR A 153 -1.24 19.13 -36.35
N LYS A 154 -0.55 17.99 -36.49
CA LYS A 154 0.26 17.66 -37.68
C LYS A 154 -0.59 17.55 -38.95
N VAL A 155 -1.77 16.91 -38.86
CA VAL A 155 -2.73 16.81 -39.97
C VAL A 155 -3.28 18.18 -40.37
N GLN A 156 -3.70 19.00 -39.39
CA GLN A 156 -4.21 20.35 -39.65
C GLN A 156 -3.14 21.26 -40.29
N ALA A 157 -1.91 21.26 -39.78
CA ALA A 157 -0.79 22.00 -40.37
C ALA A 157 -0.51 21.56 -41.81
N SER A 158 -0.49 20.25 -42.06
CA SER A 158 -0.30 19.67 -43.39
C SER A 158 -1.42 20.05 -44.37
N ALA A 159 -2.68 20.02 -43.90
CA ALA A 159 -3.84 20.42 -44.70
C ALA A 159 -3.84 21.92 -45.04
N ARG A 160 -3.49 22.78 -44.08
CA ARG A 160 -3.31 24.23 -44.31
C ARG A 160 -2.22 24.48 -45.37
N GLY A 161 -1.03 23.89 -45.20
CA GLY A 161 0.07 24.02 -46.14
C GLY A 161 -0.19 23.40 -47.53
N ARG A 162 -1.08 22.42 -47.65
CA ARG A 162 -1.57 21.91 -48.94
C ARG A 162 -2.57 22.88 -49.59
N ARG A 163 -3.50 23.47 -48.82
CA ARG A 163 -4.45 24.49 -49.32
C ARG A 163 -3.71 25.73 -49.86
N SER A 164 -2.76 26.27 -49.10
CA SER A 164 -1.97 27.45 -49.52
C SER A 164 -1.12 27.20 -50.77
N ARG A 165 -0.64 25.97 -51.00
CA ARG A 165 0.06 25.59 -52.24
C ARG A 165 -0.91 25.34 -53.40
N LYS A 166 -2.08 24.74 -53.16
CA LYS A 166 -3.09 24.53 -54.20
C LYS A 166 -3.71 25.86 -54.69
N GLN A 167 -3.79 26.87 -53.82
CA GLN A 167 -4.14 28.26 -54.19
C GLN A 167 -3.01 29.01 -54.94
N LYS A 168 -1.82 28.40 -55.12
CA LYS A 168 -0.64 29.02 -55.76
C LYS A 168 -0.11 28.26 -56.99
N GLY A 169 -0.85 27.29 -57.54
CA GLY A 169 -0.43 26.54 -58.74
C GLY A 169 -1.20 26.95 -60.00
N PRO A 170 -0.61 26.94 -61.21
CA PRO A 170 0.81 26.88 -61.55
C PRO A 170 1.25 28.11 -62.39
N SER A 171 2.15 28.95 -61.87
CA SER A 171 2.89 29.91 -62.71
C SER A 171 3.97 29.15 -63.48
N GLN A 172 3.72 28.89 -64.77
CA GLN A 172 4.68 28.28 -65.71
C GLN A 172 5.87 29.22 -65.99
N PRO A 173 6.98 28.72 -66.59
CA PRO A 173 8.30 29.31 -66.40
C PRO A 173 8.58 30.54 -67.27
N ALA A 174 9.34 31.48 -66.72
CA ALA A 174 10.08 32.47 -67.50
C ALA A 174 11.46 31.89 -67.83
N ILE A 175 11.73 31.72 -69.13
CA ILE A 175 13.02 31.34 -69.70
C ILE A 175 13.72 32.59 -70.24
N ALA A 176 15.06 32.63 -70.12
CA ALA A 176 16.01 33.35 -70.99
C ALA A 176 15.94 34.90 -71.09
N GLU A 177 17.02 35.68 -71.28
CA GLU A 177 18.46 35.62 -70.92
C GLU A 177 18.80 37.04 -70.36
N GLU A 178 20.02 37.54 -70.07
CA GLU A 178 21.43 37.10 -70.16
C GLU A 178 22.21 37.88 -69.07
N GLY A 179 23.53 37.68 -68.92
CA GLY A 179 24.40 38.60 -68.16
C GLY A 179 25.61 37.91 -67.52
N GLY A 180 26.46 37.27 -68.31
CA GLY A 180 27.60 36.49 -67.81
C GLY A 180 28.72 37.30 -67.15
N ALA A 181 29.32 36.73 -66.09
CA ALA A 181 30.70 37.00 -65.68
C ALA A 181 31.31 35.70 -65.13
N VAL A 182 32.39 35.23 -65.77
CA VAL A 182 32.98 33.90 -65.55
C VAL A 182 34.14 33.98 -64.55
N ALA A 183 34.17 33.10 -63.54
CA ALA A 183 35.40 32.82 -62.78
C ALA A 183 35.40 31.41 -62.12
N ALA A 184 36.23 30.53 -62.68
CA ALA A 184 36.99 29.45 -62.03
C ALA A 184 36.29 28.44 -61.06
N ALA A 185 36.08 27.23 -61.58
CA ALA A 185 36.24 25.96 -60.86
C ALA A 185 37.76 25.63 -60.67
N PRO A 186 38.24 24.48 -60.12
CA PRO A 186 37.55 23.29 -59.57
C PRO A 186 37.98 23.06 -58.08
N SER A 187 37.95 21.89 -57.40
CA SER A 187 37.72 20.45 -57.69
C SER A 187 37.28 19.78 -56.38
N GLU A 188 36.21 18.99 -56.34
CA GLU A 188 36.27 17.52 -56.43
C GLU A 188 37.35 16.84 -55.55
N THR A 189 36.93 16.22 -54.45
CA THR A 189 37.43 14.89 -54.04
C THR A 189 36.39 14.18 -53.17
N VAL A 190 35.99 12.99 -53.60
CA VAL A 190 35.29 12.00 -52.77
C VAL A 190 36.35 11.03 -52.25
N GLU A 191 36.34 10.70 -50.96
CA GLU A 191 36.96 9.47 -50.48
C GLU A 191 35.95 8.60 -49.72
N ILE A 192 35.93 7.33 -50.10
CA ILE A 192 35.21 6.24 -49.46
C ILE A 192 36.23 5.12 -49.19
N SER A 193 36.55 4.86 -47.92
CA SER A 193 37.02 3.56 -47.41
C SER A 193 36.98 3.60 -45.88
N VAL A 194 36.31 2.69 -45.16
CA VAL A 194 36.55 1.24 -45.05
C VAL A 194 37.88 0.93 -44.36
N GLY A 195 37.82 0.30 -43.17
CA GLY A 195 39.02 -0.25 -42.51
C GLY A 195 38.89 -0.45 -41.00
N SER A 196 38.33 -1.62 -40.62
CA SER A 196 38.54 -2.36 -39.35
C SER A 196 38.49 -1.62 -38.00
#